data_AF-A0A7S2H8L3-F1
#
_entry.id   AF-A0A7S2H8L3-F1
#
_cell.length_a   1.000
_cell.length_b   1.000
_cell.length_c   1.000
_cell.angle_alpha   90.00
_cell.angle_beta   90.00
_cell.angle_gamma   90.00
#
_symmetry.space_group_name_H-M   'P 1'
#
loop_
_entity.id
_entity.type
_entity.pdbx_description
1 polymer ?
#
loop_
_entity_poly.entity_id
_entity_poly.type
_entity_poly.pdbx_seq_one_letter_code
_entity_poly.pdbx_strand_id
1 'polypeptide(L)'
;SGDGATMFVDEPQLANRTLVMIWPNNPDAEDNPDHSDRQLHPVWDADCLKTYIASGGRKVIYVGERTSQIKVIPGAPSDSGITGSRRFQKMLQDRFTLEQQVTLPHWFHAADDLTVWIRKQ
;
A
#
# COMPACT_ATOMS: atom_id res chain seq x y z
N SER A 1 -8.35 5.08 13.84
CA SER A 1 -8.44 3.80 13.11
C SER A 1 -9.11 4.05 11.77
N GLY A 2 -8.37 3.99 10.67
CA GLY A 2 -8.96 3.99 9.33
C GLY A 2 -9.19 2.55 8.91
N ASP A 3 -10.42 2.04 9.00
CA ASP A 3 -10.72 0.75 8.39
C ASP A 3 -11.00 0.96 6.90
N GLY A 4 -10.15 0.43 6.02
CA GLY A 4 -10.34 0.53 4.57
C GLY A 4 -11.67 -0.07 4.06
N ALA A 5 -12.43 -0.74 4.94
CA ALA A 5 -13.74 -1.31 4.67
C ALA A 5 -14.82 -0.27 4.38
N THR A 6 -14.71 0.95 4.93
CA THR A 6 -15.71 2.02 4.74
C THR A 6 -15.36 2.98 3.58
N MET A 7 -14.18 2.84 2.98
CA MET A 7 -13.70 3.75 1.92
C MET A 7 -14.41 3.59 0.57
N PHE A 8 -15.13 2.48 0.37
CA PHE A 8 -15.66 2.08 -0.95
C PHE A 8 -17.13 1.66 -0.95
N VAL A 9 -17.92 2.07 0.05
CA VAL A 9 -19.34 1.72 0.11
C VAL A 9 -20.09 2.34 -1.09
N ASP A 10 -20.70 1.48 -1.92
CA ASP A 10 -21.73 1.78 -2.93
C ASP A 10 -21.49 2.95 -3.90
N GLU A 11 -20.31 3.04 -4.52
CA GLU A 11 -20.05 4.01 -5.59
C GLU A 11 -19.72 3.31 -6.92
N PRO A 12 -20.68 3.17 -7.86
CA PRO A 12 -20.47 2.60 -9.20
C PRO A 12 -19.36 3.30 -10.00
N GLN A 13 -18.99 4.50 -9.57
CA GLN A 13 -18.05 5.41 -10.20
C GLN A 13 -16.59 5.09 -9.83
N LEU A 14 -16.34 4.15 -8.92
CA LEU A 14 -15.00 3.74 -8.51
C LEU A 14 -14.17 3.15 -9.65
N ALA A 15 -14.81 2.55 -10.66
CA ALA A 15 -14.13 2.10 -11.88
C ALA A 15 -13.42 3.24 -12.64
N ASN A 16 -13.87 4.49 -12.45
CA ASN A 16 -13.30 5.68 -13.07
C ASN A 16 -12.30 6.42 -12.17
N ARG A 17 -12.09 5.96 -10.92
CA ARG A 17 -11.19 6.61 -9.95
C ARG A 17 -9.85 5.88 -9.89
N THR A 18 -8.82 6.63 -9.52
CA THR A 18 -7.48 6.08 -9.22
C THR A 18 -7.35 5.90 -7.72
N LEU A 19 -6.90 4.71 -7.28
CA LEU A 19 -6.52 4.50 -5.89
C LEU A 19 -5.11 5.05 -5.67
N VAL A 20 -4.92 5.95 -4.71
CA VAL A 20 -3.61 6.47 -4.32
C VAL A 20 -3.29 5.97 -2.91
N MET A 21 -2.16 5.26 -2.77
CA MET A 21 -1.69 4.69 -1.52
C MET A 21 -0.29 5.22 -1.24
N ILE A 22 -0.10 5.93 -0.13
CA ILE A 22 1.18 6.47 0.31
C ILE A 22 1.46 5.90 1.68
N TRP A 23 2.52 5.10 1.81
CA TRP A 23 2.94 4.46 3.07
C TRP A 23 1.79 3.88 3.91
N PRO A 24 0.91 3.04 3.34
CA PRO A 24 -0.31 2.63 4.03
C PRO A 24 -0.10 1.83 5.33
N ASN A 25 1.10 1.30 5.59
CA ASN A 25 1.41 0.60 6.85
C ASN A 25 2.61 1.19 7.62
N ASN A 26 2.84 2.52 7.56
CA ASN A 26 3.99 3.15 8.23
C ASN A 26 4.05 2.84 9.75
N PRO A 27 5.09 2.14 10.25
CA PRO A 27 5.27 1.88 11.67
C PRO A 27 6.05 3.00 12.39
N ASP A 28 6.43 4.09 11.70
CA ASP A 28 7.29 5.12 12.25
C ASP A 28 6.62 5.88 13.40
N ALA A 29 7.30 5.90 14.55
CA ALA A 29 6.88 6.59 15.75
C ALA A 29 7.26 8.09 15.73
N GLU A 30 8.14 8.54 14.83
CA GLU A 30 8.45 9.98 14.65
C GLU A 30 7.28 10.73 13.97
N ASP A 31 6.68 10.14 12.94
CA ASP A 31 5.47 10.67 12.28
C ASP A 31 4.17 10.39 13.07
N ASN A 32 4.21 9.39 13.96
CA ASN A 32 3.08 8.94 14.77
C ASN A 32 3.42 8.98 16.28
N PRO A 33 3.69 10.16 16.87
CA PRO A 33 4.24 10.28 18.23
C PRO A 33 3.31 9.75 19.34
N ASP A 34 1.99 9.70 19.09
CA ASP A 34 1.01 9.11 20.02
C ASP A 34 0.98 7.56 19.99
N HIS A 35 1.74 6.92 19.09
CA HIS A 35 1.80 5.46 18.93
C HIS A 35 2.98 4.82 19.70
N SER A 36 3.35 5.39 20.84
CA SER A 36 4.25 4.76 21.82
C SER A 36 3.71 3.43 22.39
N ASP A 37 2.44 3.11 22.15
CA ASP A 37 1.90 1.78 22.33
C ASP A 37 2.41 0.85 21.24
N ARG A 38 3.21 -0.15 21.64
CA ARG A 38 3.84 -1.22 20.85
C ARG A 38 2.88 -2.07 19.99
N GLN A 39 1.61 -1.71 19.86
CA GLN A 39 0.67 -2.35 18.97
C GLN A 39 0.80 -1.78 17.56
N LEU A 40 1.51 -2.53 16.71
CA LEU A 40 1.46 -2.35 15.26
C LEU A 40 -0.02 -2.31 14.82
N HIS A 41 -0.39 -1.27 14.06
CA HIS A 41 -1.72 -1.18 13.47
C HIS A 41 -2.03 -2.42 12.62
N PRO A 42 -3.30 -2.85 12.56
CA PRO A 42 -3.67 -3.97 11.71
C PRO A 42 -3.37 -3.63 10.25
N VAL A 43 -2.64 -4.53 9.58
CA VAL A 43 -2.34 -4.46 8.14
C VAL A 43 -3.66 -4.41 7.35
N TRP A 44 -3.93 -3.30 6.68
CA TRP A 44 -5.22 -3.04 6.01
C TRP A 44 -5.10 -2.80 4.50
N ASP A 45 -3.91 -2.51 3.99
CA ASP A 45 -3.64 -2.12 2.60
C ASP A 45 -4.08 -3.17 1.57
N ALA A 46 -3.84 -4.45 1.85
CA ALA A 46 -4.26 -5.55 0.98
C ALA A 46 -5.79 -5.69 0.90
N ASP A 47 -6.48 -5.48 2.02
CA ASP A 47 -7.94 -5.56 2.07
C ASP A 47 -8.58 -4.33 1.39
N CYS A 48 -7.97 -3.15 1.51
CA CYS A 48 -8.30 -1.96 0.72
C CYS A 48 -8.18 -2.24 -0.79
N LEU A 49 -7.04 -2.78 -1.25
CA LEU A 49 -6.84 -3.10 -2.65
C LEU A 49 -7.83 -4.14 -3.16
N LYS A 50 -8.11 -5.18 -2.37
CA LYS A 50 -9.11 -6.21 -2.69
C LYS A 50 -10.48 -5.59 -2.94
N THR A 51 -10.92 -4.69 -2.06
CA THR A 51 -12.21 -4.00 -2.20
C THR A 51 -12.22 -3.09 -3.44
N TYR A 52 -11.15 -2.31 -3.66
CA TYR A 52 -11.03 -1.46 -4.86
C TYR A 52 -11.10 -2.27 -6.17
N ILE A 53 -10.45 -3.44 -6.22
CA ILE A 53 -10.55 -4.36 -7.37
C ILE A 53 -11.98 -4.86 -7.56
N ALA A 54 -12.66 -5.25 -6.48
CA ALA A 54 -14.03 -5.74 -6.51
C ALA A 54 -15.00 -4.67 -7.05
N SER A 55 -14.76 -3.40 -6.72
CA SER A 55 -15.53 -2.25 -7.22
C SER A 55 -15.16 -1.82 -8.66
N GLY A 56 -14.40 -2.63 -9.40
CA GLY A 56 -14.06 -2.35 -10.80
C GLY A 56 -12.87 -1.41 -10.98
N GLY A 57 -12.13 -1.09 -9.92
CA GLY A 57 -10.95 -0.24 -9.96
C GLY A 57 -9.89 -0.72 -10.95
N ARG A 58 -9.21 0.23 -11.61
CA ARG A 58 -8.29 -0.04 -12.74
C ARG A 58 -6.90 0.55 -12.60
N LYS A 59 -6.70 1.58 -11.76
CA LYS A 59 -5.44 2.30 -11.65
C LYS A 59 -5.06 2.49 -10.19
N VAL A 60 -3.84 2.09 -9.84
CA VAL A 60 -3.26 2.32 -8.52
C VAL A 60 -1.99 3.15 -8.67
N ILE A 61 -1.86 4.20 -7.87
CA ILE A 61 -0.61 4.91 -7.63
C ILE A 61 -0.16 4.51 -6.23
N TYR A 62 1.01 3.90 -6.12
CA TYR A 62 1.60 3.48 -4.84
C TYR A 62 2.94 4.17 -4.64
N VAL A 63 3.11 4.79 -3.48
CA VAL A 63 4.37 5.39 -3.02
C VAL A 63 4.83 4.62 -1.79
N GLY A 64 5.99 3.97 -1.91
CA GLY A 64 6.62 3.20 -0.84
C GLY A 64 7.66 2.21 -1.37
N GLU A 65 8.17 1.37 -0.47
CA GLU A 65 9.16 0.35 -0.76
C GLU A 65 8.58 -0.70 -1.69
N ARG A 66 9.43 -1.24 -2.58
CA ARG A 66 9.09 -2.40 -3.41
C ARG A 66 9.46 -3.71 -2.74
N THR A 67 8.75 -4.81 -3.04
CA THR A 67 9.02 -6.16 -2.52
C THR A 67 10.47 -6.60 -2.70
N SER A 68 11.11 -6.19 -3.79
CA SER A 68 12.53 -6.47 -4.08
C SER A 68 13.50 -5.76 -3.12
N GLN A 69 13.03 -4.77 -2.36
CA GLN A 69 13.78 -3.95 -1.42
C GLN A 69 13.30 -4.10 0.03
N ILE A 70 12.18 -4.79 0.28
CA ILE A 70 11.70 -5.04 1.65
C ILE A 70 12.74 -5.88 2.40
N LYS A 71 13.42 -5.24 3.34
CA LYS A 71 14.22 -5.93 4.34
C LYS A 71 13.26 -6.59 5.34
N VAL A 72 13.32 -7.92 5.46
CA VAL A 72 12.61 -8.61 6.54
C VAL A 72 13.25 -8.16 7.86
N ILE A 73 12.49 -7.50 8.73
CA ILE A 73 12.94 -7.21 10.08
C ILE A 73 12.84 -8.51 10.89
N PRO A 74 13.94 -9.02 11.49
CA PRO A 74 13.89 -10.22 12.32
C PRO A 74 12.89 -10.05 13.47
N GLY A 75 11.91 -10.94 13.58
CA GLY A 75 10.88 -10.91 14.62
C GLY A 75 9.63 -10.08 14.29
N ALA A 76 9.60 -9.35 13.17
CA ALA A 76 8.37 -8.72 12.69
C ALA A 76 7.40 -9.76 12.09
N PRO A 77 6.08 -9.52 12.09
CA PRO A 77 5.13 -10.34 11.34
C PRO A 77 5.60 -10.48 9.90
N SER A 78 5.50 -11.70 9.33
CA SER A 78 6.04 -11.99 7.99
C SER A 78 5.44 -11.13 6.87
N ASP A 79 4.32 -10.46 7.14
CA ASP A 79 3.55 -9.68 6.16
C ASP A 79 3.78 -8.15 6.23
N SER A 80 4.55 -7.61 7.18
CA SER A 80 4.78 -6.15 7.29
C SER A 80 6.12 -5.71 6.68
N GLY A 81 6.09 -5.02 5.53
CA GLY A 81 7.19 -4.16 5.08
C GLY A 81 7.17 -2.80 5.78
N ILE A 82 8.12 -1.90 5.51
CA ILE A 82 8.20 -0.60 6.20
C ILE A 82 7.07 0.33 5.75
N THR A 83 6.71 0.31 4.46
CA THR A 83 5.69 1.23 3.93
C THR A 83 4.40 0.52 3.50
N GLY A 84 4.43 -0.81 3.29
CA GLY A 84 3.31 -1.60 2.80
C GLY A 84 3.50 -3.09 3.05
N SER A 85 2.42 -3.87 3.00
CA SER A 85 2.47 -5.30 3.28
C SER A 85 2.94 -6.13 2.10
N ARG A 86 3.53 -7.30 2.36
CA ARG A 86 3.93 -8.24 1.29
C ARG A 86 2.70 -8.71 0.52
N ARG A 87 1.59 -8.96 1.21
CA ARG A 87 0.31 -9.35 0.63
C ARG A 87 -0.25 -8.31 -0.33
N PHE A 88 -0.20 -7.02 0.04
CA PHE A 88 -0.60 -5.92 -0.86
C PHE A 88 0.27 -5.88 -2.10
N GLN A 89 1.59 -5.90 -1.95
CA GLN A 89 2.51 -5.80 -3.08
C GLN A 89 2.43 -7.01 -4.00
N LYS A 90 2.26 -8.22 -3.44
CA LYS A 90 1.99 -9.43 -4.22
C LYS A 90 0.68 -9.30 -5.00
N MET A 91 -0.38 -8.78 -4.38
CA MET A 91 -1.67 -8.59 -5.05
C MET A 91 -1.57 -7.58 -6.20
N LEU A 92 -0.81 -6.48 -6.03
CA LEU A 92 -0.48 -5.56 -7.12
C LEU A 92 0.19 -6.29 -8.28
N GLN A 93 1.26 -7.03 -8.02
CA GLN A 93 2.01 -7.77 -9.05
C GLN A 93 1.16 -8.84 -9.76
N ASP A 94 0.30 -9.53 -9.02
CA ASP A 94 -0.55 -10.59 -9.55
C ASP A 94 -1.68 -10.01 -10.43
N ARG A 95 -2.29 -8.88 -10.03
CA ARG A 95 -3.52 -8.33 -10.65
C ARG A 95 -3.30 -7.12 -11.57
N PHE A 96 -2.16 -6.47 -11.49
CA PHE A 96 -1.85 -5.25 -12.23
C PHE A 96 -0.50 -5.37 -12.96
N THR A 97 -0.35 -4.59 -14.03
CA THR A 97 0.89 -4.35 -14.76
C THR A 97 1.48 -3.03 -14.28
N LEU A 98 2.77 -3.03 -13.94
CA LEU A 98 3.51 -1.81 -13.65
C LEU A 98 3.74 -1.05 -14.96
N GLU A 99 3.17 0.14 -15.08
CA GLU A 99 3.35 0.98 -16.28
C GLU A 99 4.40 2.07 -16.09
N GLN A 100 4.48 2.65 -14.89
CA GLN A 100 5.45 3.70 -14.60
C GLN A 100 6.10 3.47 -13.25
N GLN A 101 7.39 3.75 -13.20
CA GLN A 101 8.16 3.81 -11.96
C GLN A 101 8.99 5.09 -11.97
N VAL A 102 8.95 5.82 -10.86
CA VAL A 102 9.78 7.00 -10.60
C VAL A 102 10.43 6.79 -9.25
N THR A 103 11.76 6.72 -9.24
CA THR A 103 12.53 6.65 -8.00
C THR A 103 12.47 8.01 -7.30
N LEU A 104 12.27 7.98 -5.98
CA LEU A 104 12.16 9.17 -5.14
C LEU A 104 13.39 9.27 -4.23
N PRO A 105 14.57 9.68 -4.76
CA PRO A 105 15.85 9.59 -4.05
C PRO A 105 15.96 10.47 -2.80
N HIS A 106 15.05 11.44 -2.64
CA HIS A 106 15.00 12.37 -1.51
C HIS A 106 13.74 12.17 -0.65
N TRP A 107 12.98 11.11 -0.88
CA TRP A 107 11.85 10.79 0.00
C TRP A 107 12.37 10.30 1.34
N PHE A 108 11.65 10.62 2.41
CA PHE A 108 12.11 10.35 3.78
C PHE A 108 12.26 8.84 4.03
N HIS A 109 13.27 8.46 4.81
CA HIS A 109 13.47 7.16 5.46
C HIS A 109 13.48 5.86 4.61
N ALA A 110 13.24 5.89 3.30
CA ALA A 110 13.29 4.68 2.47
C ALA A 110 13.64 5.02 1.01
N ALA A 111 14.31 4.08 0.33
CA ALA A 111 14.64 4.15 -1.09
C ALA A 111 13.38 3.90 -1.96
N ASP A 112 12.34 4.67 -1.70
CA ASP A 112 11.00 4.45 -2.24
C ASP A 112 10.88 4.80 -3.71
N ASP A 113 9.89 4.16 -4.32
CA ASP A 113 9.45 4.47 -5.67
C ASP A 113 8.00 4.97 -5.63
N LEU A 114 7.68 5.93 -6.50
CA LEU A 114 6.32 6.12 -6.99
C LEU A 114 6.10 5.13 -8.13
N THR A 115 5.06 4.33 -8.02
CA THR A 115 4.70 3.32 -9.01
C THR A 115 3.26 3.52 -9.48
N VAL A 116 3.04 3.40 -10.79
CA VAL A 116 1.72 3.45 -11.42
C VAL A 116 1.40 2.07 -11.99
N TRP A 117 0.29 1.51 -11.54
CA TRP A 117 -0.16 0.17 -11.86
C TRP A 117 -1.50 0.21 -12.58
N ILE A 118 -1.63 -0.52 -13.68
CA ILE A 118 -2.87 -0.66 -14.46
C ILE A 118 -3.37 -2.10 -14.40
N ARG A 119 -4.66 -2.30 -14.13
CA ARG A 119 -5.26 -3.62 -13.96
C ARG A 119 -5.11 -4.46 -15.23
N LYS A 120 -4.68 -5.70 -15.08
CA LYS A 120 -4.63 -6.69 -16.17
C LYS A 120 -6.06 -6.96 -16.67
N GLN A 121 -6.22 -7.12 -17.97
CA GLN A 121 -7.50 -7.52 -18.58
C GLN A 121 -7.92 -8.91 -18.11
#